data_AF-A0A1X7C1Q6-F1
#
_entry.id   AF-A0A1X7C1Q6-F1
#
_cell.length_a   1.000
_cell.length_b   1.000
_cell.length_c   1.000
_cell.angle_alpha   90.00
_cell.angle_beta   90.00
_cell.angle_gamma   90.00
#
_symmetry.space_group_name_H-M   'P 1'
#
loop_
_entity.id
_entity.type
_entity.pdbx_description
1 polymer ?
#
loop_
_entity_poly.entity_id
_entity_poly.type
_entity_poly.pdbx_seq_one_letter_code
_entity_poly.pdbx_strand_id
1 'polypeptide(L)'
;MKLVVTDITRFKDNDNVCMALLDVESCKCHRPLPYATKAIIDQKGISPGMIVDATVIPNEAAVRPHVEDCLFVNDLWFERMGEVSFKDLLERSAVDSVKEAFSGMITPKNRYVPLDSPTDFSIRTVRIAPLSLSLSVVGTDEKKLRLSFTDKTGETFRHTPIADLNFHSCALKYVQQDRLEDFNTALAGGEEVFMRVGLSRAYTGKNGKQGYWMQANGIYCFPGCFWVEGCCI
;
A
#
# COMPACT_ATOMS: atom_id res chain seq x y z
N MET A 1 -5.92 4.07 -21.36
CA MET A 1 -4.97 4.69 -20.41
C MET A 1 -4.16 3.57 -19.80
N LYS A 2 -2.83 3.66 -19.84
CA LYS A 2 -1.96 2.62 -19.28
C LYS A 2 -1.68 2.88 -17.81
N LEU A 3 -2.12 1.96 -16.97
CA LEU A 3 -1.98 2.00 -15.53
C LEU A 3 -1.17 0.80 -15.05
N VAL A 4 -0.42 0.98 -13.96
CA VAL A 4 0.33 -0.12 -13.32
C VAL A 4 -0.23 -0.34 -11.93
N VAL A 5 -0.54 -1.60 -11.61
CA VAL A 5 -0.94 -1.97 -10.25
C VAL A 5 0.20 -1.69 -9.30
N THR A 6 -0.05 -0.86 -8.31
CA THR A 6 0.84 -0.73 -7.15
C THR A 6 0.26 -1.53 -6.01
N ASP A 7 -0.97 -1.24 -5.62
CA ASP A 7 -1.51 -1.71 -4.35
C ASP A 7 -2.58 -2.78 -4.55
N ILE A 8 -2.51 -3.86 -3.78
CA ILE A 8 -3.62 -4.79 -3.56
C ILE A 8 -3.91 -4.79 -2.06
N THR A 9 -4.88 -3.98 -1.65
CA THR A 9 -5.22 -3.77 -0.25
C THR A 9 -6.32 -4.74 0.20
N ARG A 10 -6.05 -5.54 1.22
CA ARG A 10 -7.03 -6.46 1.82
C ARG A 10 -7.99 -5.71 2.76
N PHE A 11 -9.25 -6.13 2.79
CA PHE A 11 -10.15 -5.80 3.90
C PHE A 11 -10.03 -6.84 5.02
N LYS A 12 -10.29 -6.43 6.26
CA LYS A 12 -10.21 -7.34 7.42
C LYS A 12 -11.36 -8.35 7.42
N ASP A 13 -12.57 -7.86 7.15
CA ASP A 13 -13.81 -8.56 7.49
C ASP A 13 -14.59 -9.06 6.26
N ASN A 14 -14.00 -9.01 5.07
CA ASN A 14 -14.58 -9.54 3.84
C ASN A 14 -13.50 -9.93 2.82
N ASP A 15 -13.94 -10.50 1.71
CA ASP A 15 -13.08 -11.02 0.66
C ASP A 15 -12.82 -10.04 -0.49
N ASN A 16 -13.30 -8.81 -0.36
CA ASN A 16 -12.97 -7.76 -1.30
C ASN A 16 -11.51 -7.31 -1.12
N VAL A 17 -10.98 -6.73 -2.19
CA VAL A 17 -9.69 -6.08 -2.23
C VAL A 17 -9.85 -4.72 -2.92
N CYS A 18 -9.16 -3.72 -2.40
CA CYS A 18 -9.03 -2.45 -3.10
C CYS A 18 -7.73 -2.47 -3.90
N MET A 19 -7.82 -2.27 -5.22
CA MET A 19 -6.65 -2.00 -6.04
C MET A 19 -6.37 -0.50 -6.05
N ALA A 20 -5.10 -0.13 -6.12
CA ALA A 20 -4.69 1.19 -6.55
C ALA A 20 -3.61 1.06 -7.63
N LEU A 21 -3.71 1.93 -8.62
CA LEU A 21 -2.86 1.91 -9.80
C LEU A 21 -2.32 3.31 -10.05
N LEU A 22 -1.11 3.38 -10.59
CA LEU A 22 -0.51 4.62 -11.07
C LEU A 22 -0.59 4.70 -12.58
N ASP A 23 -1.03 5.83 -13.10
CA ASP A 23 -0.89 6.17 -14.51
C ASP A 23 0.59 6.29 -14.87
N VAL A 24 1.00 5.60 -15.94
CA VAL A 24 2.42 5.47 -16.30
C VAL A 24 3.05 6.82 -16.64
N GLU A 25 2.28 7.73 -17.22
CA GLU A 25 2.77 9.03 -17.68
C GLU A 25 2.73 10.06 -16.54
N SER A 26 1.55 10.28 -15.96
CA SER A 26 1.28 11.35 -14.99
C SER A 26 1.55 10.97 -13.54
N CYS A 27 1.80 9.70 -13.23
CA CYS A 27 1.88 9.16 -11.87
C CYS A 27 0.62 9.42 -11.03
N LYS A 28 -0.51 9.77 -11.65
CA LYS A 28 -1.78 9.96 -10.96
C LYS A 28 -2.30 8.61 -10.46
N CYS A 29 -2.82 8.60 -9.24
CA CYS A 29 -3.39 7.40 -8.64
C CYS A 29 -4.86 7.21 -9.06
N HIS A 30 -5.22 5.96 -9.32
CA HIS A 30 -6.56 5.52 -9.69
C HIS A 30 -6.97 4.28 -8.88
N ARG A 31 -8.18 4.30 -8.33
CA ARG A 31 -8.75 3.22 -7.50
C ARG A 31 -10.03 2.71 -8.12
N PRO A 32 -10.00 1.58 -8.86
CA PRO A 32 -11.18 1.08 -9.54
C PRO A 32 -12.23 0.55 -8.55
N LEU A 33 -13.49 0.85 -8.85
CA LEU A 33 -14.70 0.32 -8.24
C LEU A 33 -15.56 -0.38 -9.32
N PRO A 34 -16.36 -1.41 -8.96
CA PRO A 34 -16.46 -2.02 -7.63
C PRO A 34 -15.16 -2.75 -7.24
N TYR A 35 -14.99 -3.00 -5.94
CA TYR A 35 -13.85 -3.78 -5.46
C TYR A 35 -13.85 -5.19 -6.06
N ALA A 36 -12.68 -5.65 -6.50
CA ALA A 36 -12.50 -7.05 -6.88
C ALA A 36 -12.50 -7.94 -5.62
N THR A 37 -12.75 -9.23 -5.77
CA THR A 37 -12.57 -10.22 -4.70
C THR A 37 -11.19 -10.85 -4.81
N LYS A 38 -10.70 -11.47 -3.72
CA LYS A 38 -9.45 -12.27 -3.77
C LYS A 38 -9.49 -13.34 -4.86
N ALA A 39 -10.62 -14.01 -5.02
CA ALA A 39 -10.81 -15.00 -6.08
C ALA A 39 -10.63 -14.42 -7.49
N ILE A 40 -11.11 -13.20 -7.74
CA ILE A 40 -10.92 -12.51 -9.04
C ILE A 40 -9.45 -12.14 -9.24
N ILE A 41 -8.77 -11.64 -8.19
CA ILE A 41 -7.34 -11.34 -8.24
C ILE A 41 -6.54 -12.59 -8.61
N ASP A 42 -6.77 -13.69 -7.90
CA ASP A 42 -6.07 -14.96 -8.12
C ASP A 42 -6.37 -15.52 -9.51
N GLN A 43 -7.64 -15.52 -9.94
CA GLN A 43 -8.04 -16.01 -11.26
C GLN A 43 -7.39 -15.22 -12.41
N LYS A 44 -7.30 -13.90 -12.27
CA LYS A 44 -6.68 -13.02 -13.27
C LYS A 44 -5.15 -12.92 -13.12
N GLY A 45 -4.57 -13.52 -12.07
CA GLY A 45 -3.15 -13.40 -11.74
C GLY A 45 -2.72 -11.97 -11.40
N ILE A 46 -3.64 -11.11 -10.96
CA ILE A 46 -3.38 -9.68 -10.73
C ILE A 46 -2.35 -9.51 -9.61
N SER A 47 -1.25 -8.82 -9.91
CA SER A 47 -0.18 -8.56 -8.96
C SER A 47 0.40 -7.15 -9.16
N PRO A 48 1.05 -6.57 -8.14
CA PRO A 48 1.82 -5.34 -8.29
C PRO A 48 2.80 -5.44 -9.46
N GLY A 49 2.88 -4.37 -10.24
CA GLY A 49 3.65 -4.30 -11.48
C GLY A 49 2.88 -4.64 -12.74
N MET A 50 1.74 -5.32 -12.66
CA MET A 50 0.94 -5.61 -13.84
C MET A 50 0.40 -4.35 -14.49
N ILE A 51 0.48 -4.32 -15.81
CA ILE A 51 -0.03 -3.22 -16.62
C ILE A 51 -1.47 -3.54 -17.02
N VAL A 52 -2.34 -2.55 -16.96
CA VAL A 52 -3.68 -2.58 -17.55
C VAL A 52 -3.86 -1.38 -18.46
N ASP A 53 -4.36 -1.60 -19.67
CA ASP A 53 -4.90 -0.52 -20.51
C ASP A 53 -6.42 -0.51 -20.33
N ALA A 54 -6.94 0.57 -19.79
CA ALA A 54 -8.38 0.72 -19.53
C ALA A 54 -8.85 2.13 -19.89
N THR A 55 -10.14 2.26 -20.18
CA THR A 55 -10.80 3.56 -20.13
C THR A 55 -11.19 3.85 -18.67
N VAL A 56 -10.71 4.96 -18.13
CA VAL A 56 -10.94 5.36 -16.75
C VAL A 56 -12.05 6.41 -16.71
N ILE A 57 -13.12 6.11 -15.99
CA ILE A 57 -14.24 7.02 -15.77
C ILE A 57 -14.19 7.47 -14.31
N PRO A 58 -13.89 8.74 -14.00
CA PRO A 58 -13.90 9.24 -12.63
C PRO A 58 -15.24 9.00 -11.94
N ASN A 59 -15.21 8.68 -10.64
CA ASN A 59 -16.43 8.66 -9.85
C ASN A 59 -16.74 10.09 -9.39
N GLU A 60 -17.71 10.74 -10.01
CA GLU A 60 -18.14 12.11 -9.67
C GLU A 60 -18.67 12.25 -8.23
N ALA A 61 -19.05 11.14 -7.58
CA ALA A 61 -19.47 11.12 -6.18
C ALA A 61 -18.29 10.86 -5.19
N ALA A 62 -17.06 10.73 -5.69
CA ALA A 62 -15.89 10.54 -4.85
C ALA A 62 -15.64 11.76 -3.98
N VAL A 63 -15.42 11.54 -2.68
CA VAL A 63 -15.14 12.59 -1.70
C VAL A 63 -13.77 12.38 -1.07
N ARG A 64 -13.16 13.47 -0.62
CA ARG A 64 -11.89 13.43 0.10
C ARG A 64 -11.95 12.49 1.31
N PRO A 65 -10.87 11.73 1.58
CA PRO A 65 -9.60 11.74 0.84
C PRO A 65 -9.61 10.83 -0.40
N HIS A 66 -10.68 10.08 -0.65
CA HIS A 66 -10.72 9.03 -1.69
C HIS A 66 -11.16 9.55 -3.06
N VAL A 67 -10.58 10.67 -3.49
CA VAL A 67 -10.88 11.28 -4.80
C VAL A 67 -10.32 10.47 -5.98
N GLU A 68 -9.52 9.44 -5.71
CA GLU A 68 -8.94 8.56 -6.73
C GLU A 68 -9.93 7.48 -7.23
N ASP A 69 -11.11 7.37 -6.62
CA ASP A 69 -12.11 6.37 -6.97
C ASP A 69 -12.62 6.56 -8.42
N CYS A 70 -12.69 5.48 -9.18
CA CYS A 70 -13.09 5.48 -10.59
C CYS A 70 -13.71 4.15 -11.01
N LEU A 71 -14.25 4.09 -12.22
CA LEU A 71 -14.65 2.85 -12.90
C LEU A 71 -13.67 2.57 -14.04
N PHE A 72 -13.29 1.32 -14.20
CA PHE A 72 -12.59 0.84 -15.40
C PHE A 72 -13.59 0.20 -16.36
N VAL A 73 -13.47 0.55 -17.64
CA VAL A 73 -14.17 -0.13 -18.72
C VAL A 73 -13.17 -0.52 -19.81
N ASN A 74 -13.44 -1.64 -20.48
CA ASN A 74 -12.57 -2.22 -21.50
C ASN A 74 -11.13 -2.46 -20.99
N ASP A 75 -11.00 -3.05 -19.79
CA ASP A 75 -9.70 -3.34 -19.17
C ASP A 75 -9.00 -4.51 -19.88
N LEU A 76 -7.86 -4.23 -20.50
CA LEU A 76 -6.98 -5.22 -21.08
C LEU A 76 -5.72 -5.34 -20.21
N TRP A 77 -5.54 -6.52 -19.61
CA TRP A 77 -4.43 -6.82 -18.71
C TRP A 77 -3.24 -7.38 -19.48
N PHE A 78 -2.05 -6.89 -19.15
CA PHE A 78 -0.78 -7.29 -19.72
C PHE A 78 0.14 -7.85 -18.63
N GLU A 79 1.31 -8.29 -19.07
CA GLU A 79 2.37 -8.71 -18.17
C GLU A 79 2.86 -7.58 -17.25
N ARG A 80 3.71 -7.95 -16.29
CA ARG A 80 4.35 -6.99 -15.40
C ARG A 80 5.30 -6.10 -16.19
N MET A 81 5.34 -4.83 -15.80
CA MET A 81 6.43 -3.93 -16.14
C MET A 81 7.78 -4.54 -15.70
N GLY A 82 8.93 -4.05 -16.18
CA GLY A 82 10.24 -4.47 -15.67
C GLY A 82 10.59 -3.78 -14.34
N GLU A 83 11.44 -4.40 -13.51
CA GLU A 83 11.78 -3.91 -12.16
C GLU A 83 12.26 -2.46 -12.16
N VAL A 84 13.17 -2.14 -13.09
CA VAL A 84 13.72 -0.78 -13.25
C VAL A 84 12.64 0.24 -13.56
N SER A 85 11.70 -0.10 -14.45
CA SER A 85 10.61 0.79 -14.84
C SER A 85 9.56 0.94 -13.74
N PHE A 86 9.30 -0.11 -12.97
CA PHE A 86 8.38 -0.03 -11.84
C PHE A 86 8.95 0.78 -10.68
N LYS A 87 10.24 0.58 -10.39
CA LYS A 87 10.99 1.41 -9.44
C LYS A 87 10.95 2.87 -9.87
N ASP A 88 11.23 3.18 -11.14
CA ASP A 88 11.15 4.54 -11.69
C ASP A 88 9.75 5.15 -11.49
N LEU A 89 8.68 4.39 -11.76
CA LEU A 89 7.31 4.85 -11.55
C LEU A 89 7.04 5.18 -10.06
N LEU A 90 7.50 4.33 -9.15
CA LEU A 90 7.38 4.59 -7.71
C LEU A 90 8.17 5.85 -7.32
N GLU A 91 9.43 5.97 -7.77
CA GLU A 91 10.33 7.11 -7.53
C GLU A 91 9.72 8.43 -8.02
N ARG A 92 9.20 8.49 -9.25
CA ARG A 92 8.55 9.69 -9.81
C ARG A 92 7.30 10.11 -9.06
N SER A 93 6.61 9.16 -8.41
CA SER A 93 5.40 9.43 -7.61
C SER A 93 5.70 9.74 -6.14
N ALA A 94 6.95 9.58 -5.69
CA ALA A 94 7.32 9.54 -4.28
C ALA A 94 7.63 10.91 -3.67
N VAL A 95 7.25 11.04 -2.40
CA VAL A 95 7.65 12.12 -1.49
C VAL A 95 8.55 11.59 -0.39
N ASP A 96 9.25 12.46 0.33
CA ASP A 96 10.28 12.05 1.29
C ASP A 96 9.74 11.78 2.70
N SER A 97 8.52 12.21 2.99
CA SER A 97 7.91 12.01 4.31
C SER A 97 6.42 11.72 4.26
N VAL A 98 5.94 11.04 5.31
CA VAL A 98 4.51 10.88 5.55
C VAL A 98 3.86 12.23 5.86
N LYS A 99 4.61 13.12 6.51
CA LYS A 99 4.19 14.49 6.78
C LYS A 99 3.89 15.25 5.48
N GLU A 100 4.77 15.20 4.50
CA GLU A 100 4.56 15.81 3.18
C GLU A 100 3.38 15.16 2.44
N ALA A 101 3.31 13.82 2.46
CA ALA A 101 2.26 13.05 1.80
C ALA A 101 0.83 13.48 2.22
N PHE A 102 0.66 13.89 3.47
CA PHE A 102 -0.64 14.21 4.08
C PHE A 102 -0.68 15.60 4.71
N SER A 103 0.09 16.55 4.18
CA SER A 103 0.07 17.96 4.59
C SER A 103 0.19 18.19 6.11
N GLY A 104 0.96 17.33 6.79
CA GLY A 104 1.21 17.38 8.22
C GLY A 104 0.10 16.83 9.12
N MET A 105 -0.99 16.32 8.56
CA MET A 105 -2.10 15.75 9.34
C MET A 105 -1.71 14.43 10.00
N ILE A 106 -0.85 13.65 9.34
CA ILE A 106 -0.32 12.38 9.83
C ILE A 106 1.08 12.59 10.40
N THR A 107 1.28 12.09 11.62
CA THR A 107 2.56 12.09 12.35
C THR A 107 2.74 10.76 13.09
N PRO A 108 3.94 10.44 13.60
CA PRO A 108 4.14 9.24 14.41
C PRO A 108 3.18 9.10 15.60
N LYS A 109 2.78 10.23 16.19
CA LYS A 109 1.87 10.34 17.34
C LYS A 109 0.39 10.42 16.96
N ASN A 110 0.08 10.87 15.74
CA ASN A 110 -1.29 10.98 15.23
C ASN A 110 -1.41 10.36 13.83
N ARG A 111 -1.95 9.14 13.74
CA ARG A 111 -2.05 8.36 12.50
C ARG A 111 -3.46 8.33 11.92
N TYR A 112 -4.15 9.44 12.08
CA TYR A 112 -5.58 9.58 11.87
C TYR A 112 -5.90 10.94 11.28
N VAL A 113 -6.79 10.95 10.30
CA VAL A 113 -7.37 12.16 9.70
C VAL A 113 -8.86 12.25 10.07
N PRO A 114 -9.32 13.37 10.63
CA PRO A 114 -10.74 13.62 10.90
C PRO A 114 -11.65 13.62 9.65
N LEU A 115 -12.93 13.27 9.84
CA LEU A 115 -13.93 13.28 8.75
C LEU A 115 -14.26 14.70 8.26
N ASP A 116 -14.23 15.68 9.14
CA ASP A 116 -14.57 17.09 8.88
C ASP A 116 -13.42 17.88 8.25
N SER A 117 -12.21 17.32 8.25
CA SER A 117 -11.02 17.91 7.65
C SER A 117 -10.17 16.86 6.93
N PRO A 118 -10.68 16.21 5.86
CA PRO A 118 -9.93 15.18 5.14
C PRO A 118 -8.77 15.79 4.34
N THR A 119 -7.72 14.98 4.11
CA THR A 119 -6.63 15.30 3.18
C THR A 119 -7.08 15.27 1.72
N ASP A 120 -6.28 15.81 0.82
CA ASP A 120 -6.63 15.86 -0.61
C ASP A 120 -6.54 14.51 -1.32
N PHE A 121 -5.71 13.60 -0.80
CA PHE A 121 -5.52 12.25 -1.35
C PHE A 121 -5.55 11.22 -0.23
N SER A 122 -5.90 9.98 -0.57
CA SER A 122 -5.99 8.86 0.34
C SER A 122 -4.78 7.94 0.31
N ILE A 123 -3.90 8.08 -0.68
CA ILE A 123 -2.71 7.24 -0.78
C ILE A 123 -1.56 7.95 -1.49
N ARG A 124 -0.34 7.77 -1.01
CA ARG A 124 0.88 8.35 -1.59
C ARG A 124 2.06 7.38 -1.48
N THR A 125 2.98 7.46 -2.44
CA THR A 125 4.28 6.79 -2.34
C THR A 125 5.20 7.63 -1.45
N VAL A 126 5.82 6.99 -0.47
CA VAL A 126 6.76 7.62 0.47
C VAL A 126 8.09 6.87 0.38
N ARG A 127 9.20 7.61 0.23
CA ARG A 127 10.55 7.05 0.34
C ARG A 127 10.83 6.72 1.80
N ILE A 128 11.26 5.49 2.04
CA ILE A 128 11.59 4.98 3.36
C ILE A 128 13.11 4.94 3.50
N ALA A 129 13.61 5.24 4.70
CA ALA A 129 15.02 5.07 5.02
C ALA A 129 15.36 3.57 4.93
N PRO A 130 16.38 3.18 4.15
CA PRO A 130 16.86 1.81 4.10
C PRO A 130 17.19 1.29 5.49
N LEU A 131 17.13 -0.03 5.70
CA LEU A 131 17.37 -0.70 7.00
C LEU A 131 16.39 -0.34 8.14
N SER A 132 15.48 0.62 7.94
CA SER A 132 14.54 1.03 8.99
C SER A 132 13.28 0.17 9.06
N LEU A 133 13.01 -0.62 8.01
CA LEU A 133 11.82 -1.42 7.87
C LEU A 133 11.91 -2.68 8.74
N SER A 134 10.92 -2.91 9.59
CA SER A 134 10.87 -4.10 10.46
C SER A 134 9.45 -4.58 10.71
N LEU A 135 9.29 -5.90 10.69
CA LEU A 135 8.07 -6.61 11.04
C LEU A 135 8.07 -6.97 12.53
N SER A 136 6.91 -6.79 13.16
CA SER A 136 6.64 -7.21 14.53
C SER A 136 5.29 -7.93 14.60
N VAL A 137 5.19 -8.88 15.53
CA VAL A 137 3.93 -9.53 15.90
C VAL A 137 3.47 -8.91 17.22
N VAL A 138 2.29 -8.32 17.25
CA VAL A 138 1.72 -7.69 18.46
C VAL A 138 0.40 -8.34 18.86
N GLY A 139 0.06 -8.25 20.15
CA GLY A 139 -1.18 -8.79 20.72
C GLY A 139 -0.98 -10.20 21.30
N THR A 140 -1.61 -10.44 22.45
CA THR A 140 -1.53 -11.71 23.19
C THR A 140 -2.52 -12.74 22.63
N ASP A 141 -3.76 -12.31 22.35
CA ASP A 141 -4.85 -13.23 21.98
C ASP A 141 -5.08 -13.29 20.46
N GLU A 142 -4.96 -12.16 19.77
CA GLU A 142 -5.04 -12.04 18.30
C GLU A 142 -3.70 -11.51 17.79
N LYS A 143 -2.80 -12.41 17.39
CA LYS A 143 -1.49 -12.07 16.80
C LYS A 143 -1.69 -11.19 15.57
N LYS A 144 -1.16 -9.96 15.60
CA LYS A 144 -1.28 -8.97 14.52
C LYS A 144 0.09 -8.63 13.98
N LEU A 145 0.24 -8.78 12.66
CA LEU A 145 1.41 -8.29 11.95
C LEU A 145 1.40 -6.76 11.89
N ARG A 146 2.56 -6.17 12.17
CA ARG A 146 2.76 -4.73 12.25
C ARG A 146 4.11 -4.33 11.73
N LEU A 147 4.14 -3.27 10.93
CA LEU A 147 5.33 -2.75 10.29
C LEU A 147 5.83 -1.53 11.05
N SER A 148 7.14 -1.43 11.27
CA SER A 148 7.79 -0.21 11.71
C SER A 148 8.74 0.27 10.63
N PHE A 149 8.83 1.59 10.44
CA PHE A 149 9.70 2.20 9.44
C PHE A 149 10.08 3.63 9.85
N THR A 150 11.09 4.19 9.19
CA THR A 150 11.48 5.60 9.30
C THR A 150 11.44 6.21 7.90
N ASP A 151 10.78 7.35 7.72
CA ASP A 151 10.80 8.05 6.43
C ASP A 151 12.14 8.76 6.16
N LYS A 152 12.34 9.32 4.96
CA LYS A 152 13.62 9.98 4.62
C LYS A 152 13.90 11.25 5.44
N THR A 153 12.89 11.80 6.11
CA THR A 153 13.06 12.95 7.01
C THR A 153 13.38 12.56 8.46
N GLY A 154 13.39 11.26 8.77
CA GLY A 154 13.76 10.74 10.08
C GLY A 154 12.59 10.49 11.04
N GLU A 155 11.33 10.64 10.60
CA GLU A 155 10.18 10.33 11.44
C GLU A 155 9.92 8.81 11.49
N THR A 156 9.94 8.23 12.69
CA THR A 156 9.72 6.79 12.88
C THR A 156 8.27 6.46 13.19
N PHE A 157 7.65 5.63 12.36
CA PHE A 157 6.30 5.11 12.51
C PHE A 157 6.34 3.66 12.99
N ARG A 158 6.17 3.42 14.29
CA ARG A 158 6.11 2.07 14.89
C ARG A 158 4.73 1.43 14.82
N HIS A 159 4.66 0.12 14.61
CA HIS A 159 3.41 -0.63 14.66
C HIS A 159 2.30 -0.17 13.68
N THR A 160 2.67 0.21 12.47
CA THR A 160 1.74 0.52 11.39
C THR A 160 0.98 -0.75 10.94
N PRO A 161 -0.35 -0.71 10.79
CA PRO A 161 -1.12 -1.82 10.23
C PRO A 161 -0.73 -2.11 8.77
N ILE A 162 -0.57 -3.40 8.44
CA ILE A 162 -0.29 -3.86 7.09
C ILE A 162 -1.60 -4.26 6.41
N ALA A 163 -1.96 -3.50 5.37
CA ALA A 163 -3.13 -3.73 4.54
C ALA A 163 -2.77 -4.27 3.14
N ASP A 164 -1.50 -4.18 2.73
CA ASP A 164 -0.96 -4.90 1.57
C ASP A 164 -1.24 -6.41 1.69
N LEU A 165 -2.02 -6.96 0.76
CA LEU A 165 -2.43 -8.36 0.74
C LEU A 165 -1.22 -9.30 0.55
N ASN A 166 -0.35 -8.97 -0.38
CA ASN A 166 0.75 -9.84 -0.81
C ASN A 166 1.84 -9.86 0.26
N PHE A 167 2.25 -8.68 0.73
CA PHE A 167 3.19 -8.55 1.83
C PHE A 167 2.65 -9.23 3.08
N HIS A 168 1.40 -8.96 3.47
CA HIS A 168 0.81 -9.56 4.66
C HIS A 168 0.77 -11.09 4.55
N SER A 169 0.39 -11.63 3.39
CA SER A 169 0.31 -13.08 3.19
C SER A 169 1.69 -13.74 3.22
N CYS A 170 2.71 -13.12 2.62
CA CYS A 170 4.09 -13.64 2.71
C CYS A 170 4.62 -13.56 4.15
N ALA A 171 4.48 -12.40 4.81
CA ALA A 171 4.89 -12.20 6.20
C ALA A 171 4.22 -13.20 7.16
N LEU A 172 2.95 -13.51 6.95
CA LEU A 172 2.22 -14.47 7.76
C LEU A 172 2.80 -15.89 7.64
N LYS A 173 3.22 -16.32 6.44
CA LYS A 173 3.87 -17.62 6.22
C LYS A 173 5.17 -17.74 7.01
N TYR A 174 6.02 -16.70 7.00
CA TYR A 174 7.25 -16.69 7.79
C TYR A 174 6.98 -16.75 9.29
N VAL A 175 6.01 -15.98 9.78
CA VAL A 175 5.63 -16.00 11.19
C VAL A 175 5.07 -17.36 11.62
N GLN A 176 4.29 -18.02 10.77
CA GLN A 176 3.78 -19.37 11.04
C GLN A 176 4.88 -20.44 11.04
N GLN A 177 6.00 -20.18 10.37
CA GLN A 177 7.19 -21.05 10.33
C GLN A 177 8.23 -20.70 11.40
N ASP A 178 7.95 -19.74 12.29
CA ASP A 178 8.90 -19.21 13.28
C ASP A 178 10.16 -18.57 12.65
N ARG A 179 10.00 -17.96 11.48
CA ARG A 179 11.08 -17.35 10.67
C ARG A 179 10.99 -15.82 10.62
N LEU A 180 10.54 -15.19 11.71
CA LEU A 180 10.39 -13.72 11.74
C LEU A 180 11.74 -13.00 11.54
N GLU A 181 12.82 -13.54 12.10
CA GLU A 181 14.16 -12.97 11.96
C GLU A 181 14.68 -13.03 10.52
N ASP A 182 14.47 -14.15 9.82
CA ASP A 182 14.78 -14.30 8.40
C ASP A 182 14.06 -13.22 7.58
N PHE A 183 12.75 -13.03 7.83
CA PHE A 183 11.96 -12.03 7.12
C PHE A 183 12.50 -10.62 7.36
N ASN A 184 12.83 -10.27 8.61
CA ASN A 184 13.43 -8.97 8.92
C ASN A 184 14.81 -8.79 8.31
N THR A 185 15.60 -9.86 8.22
CA THR A 185 16.92 -9.84 7.55
C THR A 185 16.74 -9.56 6.05
N ALA A 186 15.74 -10.18 5.41
CA ALA A 186 15.41 -9.92 4.01
C ALA A 186 14.94 -8.47 3.78
N LEU A 187 14.09 -7.93 4.66
CA LEU A 187 13.68 -6.52 4.59
C LEU A 187 14.87 -5.56 4.71
N ALA A 188 15.87 -5.91 5.52
CA ALA A 188 17.11 -5.14 5.66
C ALA A 188 18.02 -5.21 4.42
N GLY A 189 17.76 -6.10 3.46
CA GLY A 189 18.51 -6.15 2.21
C GLY A 189 18.18 -5.04 1.20
N GLY A 190 17.05 -4.34 1.37
CA GLY A 190 16.60 -3.31 0.44
C GLY A 190 17.43 -2.02 0.53
N GLU A 191 18.11 -1.66 -0.56
CA GLU A 191 18.87 -0.42 -0.70
C GLU A 191 17.98 0.79 -0.97
N GLU A 192 16.86 0.57 -1.67
CA GLU A 192 15.84 1.56 -1.97
C GLU A 192 14.47 1.01 -1.58
N VAL A 193 13.76 1.74 -0.72
CA VAL A 193 12.50 1.28 -0.15
C VAL A 193 11.42 2.32 -0.40
N PHE A 194 10.32 1.89 -1.00
CA PHE A 194 9.14 2.69 -1.21
C PHE A 194 7.96 2.05 -0.50
N MET A 195 7.16 2.88 0.15
CA MET A 195 5.91 2.45 0.76
C MET A 195 4.76 3.29 0.22
N ARG A 196 3.71 2.62 -0.23
CA ARG A 196 2.42 3.24 -0.49
C ARG A 196 1.69 3.35 0.83
N VAL A 197 1.75 4.54 1.42
CA VAL A 197 1.09 4.85 2.68
C VAL A 197 -0.31 5.32 2.34
N GLY A 198 -1.32 4.62 2.83
CA GLY A 198 -2.72 4.91 2.55
C GLY A 198 -3.54 5.21 3.80
N LEU A 199 -4.70 5.80 3.56
CA LEU A 199 -5.75 6.04 4.54
C LEU A 199 -6.88 5.04 4.29
N SER A 200 -7.37 4.43 5.37
CA SER A 200 -8.54 3.56 5.34
C SER A 200 -9.77 4.32 4.83
N ARG A 201 -10.85 3.60 4.49
CA ARG A 201 -12.19 4.22 4.47
C ARG A 201 -12.56 4.72 5.86
N ALA A 202 -13.61 5.55 5.94
CA ALA A 202 -14.13 6.04 7.21
C ALA A 202 -14.36 4.88 8.19
N TYR A 203 -13.74 4.96 9.37
CA TYR A 203 -13.76 3.91 10.38
C TYR A 203 -13.78 4.51 11.79
N THR A 204 -14.57 3.88 12.66
CA THR A 204 -14.65 4.24 14.08
C THR A 204 -13.60 3.45 14.85
N GLY A 205 -12.57 4.14 15.33
CA GLY A 205 -11.54 3.57 16.19
C GLY A 205 -12.10 3.08 17.53
N LYS A 206 -11.33 2.25 18.23
CA LYS A 206 -11.72 1.70 19.55
C LYS A 206 -11.98 2.78 20.61
N ASN A 207 -11.41 3.97 20.43
CA ASN A 207 -11.61 5.13 21.29
C ASN A 207 -12.81 5.99 20.87
N GLY A 208 -13.66 5.50 19.95
CA GLY A 208 -14.83 6.22 19.43
C GLY A 208 -14.52 7.27 18.36
N LYS A 209 -13.24 7.54 18.05
CA LYS A 209 -12.88 8.53 17.01
C LYS A 209 -13.22 8.01 15.62
N GLN A 210 -13.98 8.77 14.85
CA GLN A 210 -14.34 8.45 13.47
C GLN A 210 -13.46 9.19 12.48
N GLY A 211 -12.94 8.50 11.48
CA GLY A 211 -12.14 9.11 10.41
C GLY A 211 -11.30 8.10 9.65
N TYR A 212 -10.23 8.57 9.05
CA TYR A 212 -9.40 7.78 8.14
C TYR A 212 -8.07 7.44 8.82
N TRP A 213 -7.70 6.16 8.82
CA TRP A 213 -6.56 5.65 9.58
C TRP A 213 -5.43 5.25 8.66
N MET A 214 -4.20 5.62 9.02
CA MET A 214 -3.00 5.31 8.23
C MET A 214 -2.70 3.80 8.22
N GLN A 215 -2.32 3.29 7.05
CA GLN A 215 -1.98 1.89 6.79
C GLN A 215 -0.82 1.80 5.78
N ALA A 216 -0.11 0.67 5.77
CA ALA A 216 0.83 0.32 4.71
C ALA A 216 0.08 -0.52 3.65
N ASN A 217 -0.07 0.01 2.43
CA ASN A 217 -0.90 -0.55 1.36
C ASN A 217 -0.10 -1.22 0.24
N GLY A 218 1.17 -0.85 0.09
CA GLY A 218 2.13 -1.40 -0.85
C GLY A 218 3.54 -1.20 -0.29
N ILE A 219 4.37 -2.24 -0.26
CA ILE A 219 5.74 -2.19 0.29
C ILE A 219 6.70 -2.79 -0.72
N TYR A 220 7.72 -2.03 -1.14
CA TYR A 220 8.66 -2.46 -2.17
C TYR A 220 10.11 -2.15 -1.75
N CYS A 221 10.98 -3.14 -1.91
CA CYS A 221 12.40 -3.05 -1.62
C CYS A 221 13.19 -3.38 -2.89
N PHE A 222 14.23 -2.60 -3.21
CA PHE A 222 15.08 -2.77 -4.38
C PHE A 222 16.58 -2.76 -3.99
N PRO A 223 17.43 -3.67 -4.51
CA PRO A 223 17.01 -4.95 -5.10
C PRO A 223 16.30 -5.77 -4.01
N GLY A 224 15.20 -6.45 -4.33
CA GLY A 224 14.48 -7.17 -3.28
C GLY A 224 13.00 -7.46 -3.53
N CYS A 225 12.35 -7.94 -2.47
CA CYS A 225 11.07 -8.63 -2.48
C CYS A 225 9.83 -7.72 -2.63
N PHE A 226 8.69 -8.38 -2.91
CA PHE A 226 7.32 -7.87 -3.21
C PHE A 226 7.04 -7.39 -4.64
N TRP A 227 8.00 -7.63 -5.55
CA TRP A 227 7.90 -7.44 -6.99
C TRP A 227 7.71 -8.76 -7.78
N VAL A 228 8.26 -9.88 -7.29
CA VAL A 228 8.40 -11.13 -8.05
C VAL A 228 7.53 -12.25 -7.45
N GLU A 229 6.92 -13.08 -8.32
CA GLU A 229 6.24 -14.29 -7.87
C GLU A 229 7.27 -15.27 -7.30
N GLY A 230 7.01 -15.84 -6.13
CA GLY A 230 7.89 -16.85 -5.53
C GLY A 230 9.09 -16.28 -4.76
N CYS A 231 9.36 -14.98 -4.79
CA CYS A 231 10.36 -14.36 -3.93
C CYS A 231 9.75 -13.98 -2.57
N CYS A 232 9.34 -15.01 -1.84
CA CYS A 232 9.36 -14.98 -0.37
C CYS A 232 10.78 -15.43 0.00
N ILE A 233 11.74 -14.51 -0.12
CA ILE A 233 13.09 -14.64 0.44
C ILE A 233 13.29 -13.44 1.34
#